data_AF-A0A943YFE0-F1
#
_entry.id   AF-A0A943YFE0-F1
#
_cell.length_a   1.000
_cell.length_b   1.000
_cell.length_c   1.000
_cell.angle_alpha   90.00
_cell.angle_beta   90.00
_cell.angle_gamma   90.00
#
_symmetry.space_group_name_H-M   'P 1'
#
loop_
_entity.id
_entity.type
_entity.pdbx_description
1 polymer ?
#
loop_
_entity_poly.entity_id
_entity_poly.type
_entity_poly.pdbx_seq_one_letter_code
_entity_poly.pdbx_strand_id
1 'polypeptide(L)'
;MGLELTLLSENEYERLSSGDMTPAMAARYLQEGEFRLRGFDEVLRSLYPQPDLQPRLTAALLAAEPGANPESVSRTVRNWMNGHSRPTKREDVFRIAFALDLSEAQTNRLLGVCTDYGIHYRNGRDVIYAWFLRNGGTYAGARDFFEALPEMPRLDALPENASSHLTHELQSAFLQVHSTAELRECYRANLGSFGALHMRAYGYFRRYLDRLIHPVPAWTGLEEPDYSMEAIMELYFSMSMPSSRSKCGWSVVQRLIKYNWPNTTALKNIRNRRADVPRKLLLLLYVITENVVDGEYRETDEDYLTPRERLDDHWFALNAILTDCGMPPLDPRNATDWLVLYAVTAYEESMSERMEKVIEHIFADQ
;
A
#
# COMPACT_ATOMS: atom_id res chain seq x y z
N MET A 1 -5.80 -21.92 -8.37
CA MET A 1 -6.53 -20.77 -8.94
C MET A 1 -5.46 -19.93 -9.64
N GLY A 2 -5.57 -19.69 -10.95
CA GLY A 2 -4.50 -19.01 -11.70
C GLY A 2 -4.32 -17.55 -11.30
N LEU A 3 -3.09 -17.03 -11.40
CA LEU A 3 -2.78 -15.62 -11.17
C LEU A 3 -3.40 -14.76 -12.27
N GLU A 4 -4.30 -13.84 -11.91
CA GLU A 4 -4.90 -12.92 -12.88
C GLU A 4 -4.00 -11.68 -13.05
N LEU A 5 -2.97 -11.80 -13.90
CA LEU A 5 -2.01 -10.74 -14.19
C LEU A 5 -2.24 -10.18 -15.60
N THR A 6 -1.88 -8.91 -15.79
CA THR A 6 -1.75 -8.38 -17.17
C THR A 6 -0.51 -9.01 -17.81
N LEU A 7 -0.46 -9.12 -19.14
CA LEU A 7 0.68 -9.68 -19.87
C LEU A 7 2.04 -9.10 -19.41
N LEU A 8 2.10 -7.79 -19.16
CA LEU A 8 3.32 -7.15 -18.68
C LEU A 8 3.67 -7.56 -17.25
N SER A 9 2.68 -7.72 -16.36
CA SER A 9 2.93 -8.18 -15.00
C SER A 9 3.26 -9.66 -14.92
N GLU A 10 2.68 -10.47 -15.81
CA GLU A 10 3.02 -11.87 -15.98
C GLU A 10 4.47 -12.01 -16.44
N ASN A 11 4.93 -11.21 -17.41
CA ASN A 11 6.34 -11.20 -17.82
C ASN A 11 7.30 -10.86 -16.67
N GLU A 12 6.94 -9.90 -15.80
CA GLU A 12 7.75 -9.61 -14.60
C GLU A 12 7.75 -10.77 -13.61
N TYR A 13 6.59 -11.40 -13.41
CA TYR A 13 6.45 -12.57 -12.53
C TYR A 13 7.28 -13.74 -13.03
N GLU A 14 7.21 -14.04 -14.33
CA GLU A 14 7.96 -15.10 -14.98
C GLU A 14 9.47 -14.85 -14.88
N ARG A 15 9.92 -13.60 -15.06
CA ARG A 15 11.32 -13.21 -14.85
C ARG A 15 11.80 -13.47 -13.43
N LEU A 16 10.98 -13.13 -12.43
CA LEU A 16 11.29 -13.37 -11.02
C LEU A 16 11.34 -14.87 -10.71
N SER A 17 10.39 -15.62 -11.25
CA SER A 17 10.24 -17.06 -11.02
C SER A 17 11.38 -17.91 -11.60
N SER A 18 12.14 -17.39 -12.57
CA SER A 18 13.24 -18.14 -13.19
C SER A 18 14.43 -18.33 -12.25
N GLY A 19 14.61 -17.41 -11.29
CA GLY A 19 15.73 -17.44 -10.35
C GLY A 19 17.09 -17.04 -10.94
N ASP A 20 17.17 -16.69 -12.22
CA ASP A 20 18.43 -16.46 -12.93
C ASP A 20 19.09 -15.10 -12.60
N MET A 21 18.38 -14.21 -11.91
CA MET A 21 18.86 -12.86 -11.62
C MET A 21 19.69 -12.83 -10.33
N THR A 22 20.97 -12.49 -10.46
CA THR A 22 21.80 -12.10 -9.31
C THR A 22 21.39 -10.73 -8.76
N PRO A 23 21.75 -10.37 -7.51
CA PRO A 23 21.41 -9.06 -6.95
C PRO A 23 21.90 -7.87 -7.80
N ALA A 24 23.09 -7.99 -8.39
CA ALA A 24 23.64 -6.99 -9.32
C ALA A 24 22.81 -6.88 -10.61
N MET A 25 22.36 -8.01 -11.17
CA MET A 25 21.49 -8.01 -12.35
C MET A 25 20.11 -7.41 -12.04
N ALA A 26 19.55 -7.72 -10.86
CA ALA A 26 18.29 -7.15 -10.38
C ALA A 26 18.38 -5.63 -10.21
N ALA A 27 19.45 -5.13 -9.58
CA ALA A 27 19.71 -3.70 -9.44
C ALA A 27 19.82 -3.00 -10.80
N ARG A 28 20.60 -3.58 -11.71
CA ARG A 28 20.79 -3.07 -13.07
C ARG A 28 19.46 -3.01 -13.83
N TYR A 29 18.66 -4.07 -13.78
CA TYR A 29 17.35 -4.14 -14.42
C TYR A 29 16.39 -3.03 -13.94
N LEU A 30 16.39 -2.76 -12.63
CA LEU A 30 15.60 -1.70 -12.02
C LEU A 30 16.13 -0.29 -12.36
N GLN A 31 17.39 -0.13 -12.74
CA GLN A 31 18.01 1.17 -13.04
C GLN A 31 18.03 1.53 -14.54
N GLU A 32 18.29 0.57 -15.42
CA GLU A 32 18.60 0.82 -16.85
C GLU A 32 17.36 1.05 -17.74
N GLY A 33 16.19 1.27 -17.14
CA GLY A 33 14.96 1.64 -17.86
C GLY A 33 14.25 0.48 -18.58
N GLU A 34 14.79 -0.74 -18.49
CA GLU A 34 14.12 -1.96 -18.97
C GLU A 34 12.88 -2.30 -18.12
N PHE A 35 12.96 -2.04 -16.81
CA PHE A 35 11.82 -2.22 -15.90
C PHE A 35 10.71 -1.21 -16.17
N ARG A 36 9.55 -1.70 -16.64
CA ARG A 36 8.40 -0.86 -16.99
C ARG A 36 7.46 -0.68 -15.81
N LEU A 37 7.70 0.37 -15.02
CA LEU A 37 6.82 0.79 -13.92
C LEU A 37 5.35 0.89 -14.34
N ARG A 38 4.43 0.43 -13.49
CA ARG A 38 2.99 0.70 -13.67
C ARG A 38 2.70 2.15 -13.32
N GLY A 39 2.37 2.92 -14.34
CA GLY A 39 2.00 4.34 -14.20
C GLY A 39 0.54 4.53 -13.79
N PHE A 40 0.26 5.67 -13.15
CA PHE A 40 -1.10 6.11 -12.88
C PHE A 40 -1.91 6.29 -14.18
N ASP A 41 -1.26 6.82 -15.22
CA ASP A 41 -1.84 7.02 -16.56
C ASP A 41 -2.30 5.70 -17.18
N GLU A 42 -1.49 4.65 -17.08
CA GLU A 42 -1.81 3.32 -17.59
C GLU A 42 -3.05 2.76 -16.90
N VAL A 43 -3.07 2.83 -15.55
CA VAL A 43 -4.22 2.38 -14.77
C VAL A 43 -5.46 3.19 -15.12
N LEU A 44 -5.35 4.51 -15.17
CA LEU A 44 -6.46 5.40 -15.51
C LEU A 44 -7.06 5.08 -16.88
N ARG A 45 -6.23 4.90 -17.92
CA ARG A 45 -6.68 4.52 -19.27
C ARG A 45 -7.28 3.12 -19.32
N SER A 46 -6.79 2.19 -18.49
CA SER A 46 -7.38 0.85 -18.39
C SER A 46 -8.76 0.87 -17.75
N LEU A 47 -9.02 1.80 -16.83
CA LEU A 47 -10.31 1.97 -16.16
C LEU A 47 -11.30 2.75 -17.02
N TYR A 48 -10.82 3.68 -17.84
CA TYR A 48 -11.63 4.50 -18.74
C TYR A 48 -10.96 4.65 -20.11
N PRO A 49 -11.30 3.80 -21.10
CA PRO A 49 -10.62 3.77 -22.40
C PRO A 49 -11.18 4.78 -23.42
N GLN A 50 -12.15 5.61 -23.06
CA GLN A 50 -12.80 6.52 -24.00
C GLN A 50 -11.90 7.73 -24.35
N PRO A 51 -11.99 8.27 -25.59
CA PRO A 51 -11.12 9.34 -26.07
C PRO A 51 -11.36 10.69 -25.39
N ASP A 52 -12.48 10.86 -24.68
CA ASP A 52 -12.87 12.09 -23.98
C ASP A 52 -12.30 12.19 -22.56
N LEU A 53 -11.38 11.30 -22.15
CA LEU A 53 -10.79 11.28 -20.80
C LEU A 53 -10.28 12.65 -20.33
N GLN A 54 -9.49 13.34 -21.16
CA GLN A 54 -8.94 14.66 -20.79
C GLN A 54 -10.02 15.74 -20.63
N PRO A 55 -10.87 16.02 -21.63
CA PRO A 55 -11.90 17.04 -21.49
C PRO A 55 -12.89 16.71 -20.36
N ARG A 56 -13.23 15.43 -20.17
CA ARG A 56 -14.14 14.98 -19.11
C ARG A 56 -13.58 15.25 -17.72
N LEU A 57 -12.34 14.86 -17.44
CA LEU A 57 -11.69 15.15 -16.16
C LEU A 57 -11.50 16.64 -15.91
N THR A 58 -11.12 17.40 -16.94
CA THR A 58 -10.92 18.85 -16.82
C THR A 58 -12.24 19.54 -16.46
N ALA A 59 -13.33 19.19 -17.14
CA ALA A 59 -14.66 19.75 -16.86
C ALA A 59 -15.14 19.39 -15.45
N ALA A 60 -14.97 18.13 -15.02
CA ALA A 60 -15.40 17.69 -13.70
C ALA A 60 -14.65 18.38 -12.55
N LEU A 61 -13.32 18.54 -12.68
CA LEU A 61 -12.52 19.23 -11.66
C LEU A 61 -12.86 20.73 -11.56
N LEU A 62 -13.12 21.39 -12.69
CA LEU A 62 -13.55 22.79 -12.68
C LEU A 62 -14.96 22.98 -12.11
N ALA A 63 -15.87 22.02 -12.36
CA ALA A 63 -17.19 22.02 -11.76
C ALA A 63 -17.13 21.82 -10.23
N ALA A 64 -16.18 21.00 -9.75
CA ALA A 64 -15.97 20.76 -8.32
C ALA A 64 -15.39 21.97 -7.58
N GLU A 65 -14.54 22.77 -8.25
CA GLU A 65 -13.92 23.98 -7.71
C GLU A 65 -14.03 25.16 -8.70
N PRO A 66 -15.14 25.90 -8.72
CA PRO A 66 -15.36 26.99 -9.69
C PRO A 66 -14.33 28.13 -9.62
N GLY A 67 -13.61 28.27 -8.49
CA GLY A 67 -12.53 29.24 -8.32
C GLY A 67 -11.16 28.77 -8.83
N ALA A 68 -11.04 27.53 -9.30
CA ALA A 68 -9.78 27.00 -9.79
C ALA A 68 -9.39 27.59 -11.15
N ASN A 69 -8.08 27.79 -11.38
CA ASN A 69 -7.57 28.27 -12.66
C ASN A 69 -7.70 27.18 -13.76
N PRO A 70 -8.45 27.41 -14.85
CA PRO A 70 -8.66 26.43 -15.92
C PRO A 70 -7.39 25.89 -16.58
N GLU A 71 -6.39 26.75 -16.81
CA GLU A 71 -5.12 26.33 -17.42
C GLU A 71 -4.31 25.44 -16.48
N SER A 72 -4.33 25.77 -15.18
CA SER A 72 -3.64 24.98 -14.16
C SER A 72 -4.26 23.59 -14.01
N VAL A 73 -5.60 23.50 -13.99
CA VAL A 73 -6.33 22.23 -13.95
C VAL A 73 -6.04 21.41 -15.21
N SER A 74 -6.16 22.00 -16.39
CA SER A 74 -5.88 21.31 -17.66
C SER A 74 -4.45 20.78 -17.73
N ARG A 75 -3.47 21.56 -17.27
CA ARG A 75 -2.06 21.13 -17.18
C ARG A 75 -1.89 19.97 -16.20
N THR A 76 -2.54 20.01 -15.05
CA THR A 76 -2.50 18.95 -14.04
C THR A 76 -3.06 17.65 -14.59
N VAL A 77 -4.24 17.68 -15.22
CA VAL A 77 -4.86 16.52 -15.86
C VAL A 77 -3.97 15.95 -16.96
N ARG A 78 -3.37 16.80 -17.80
CA ARG A 78 -2.44 16.38 -18.84
C ARG A 78 -1.19 15.71 -18.26
N ASN A 79 -0.64 16.24 -17.17
CA ASN A 79 0.51 15.64 -16.50
C ASN A 79 0.16 14.25 -15.94
N TRP A 80 -1.04 14.09 -15.37
CA TRP A 80 -1.55 12.78 -14.93
C TRP A 80 -1.70 11.80 -16.09
N MET A 81 -2.31 12.22 -17.20
CA MET A 81 -2.54 11.35 -18.36
C MET A 81 -1.27 10.96 -19.11
N ASN A 82 -0.20 11.73 -18.97
CA ASN A 82 1.09 11.47 -19.59
C ASN A 82 2.08 10.80 -18.62
N GLY A 83 1.64 10.41 -17.42
CA GLY A 83 2.48 9.73 -16.44
C GLY A 83 3.55 10.62 -15.77
N HIS A 84 3.51 11.94 -15.97
CA HIS A 84 4.46 12.88 -15.35
C HIS A 84 4.18 13.12 -13.87
N SER A 85 2.94 12.94 -13.44
CA SER A 85 2.54 13.04 -12.05
C SER A 85 1.35 12.14 -11.75
N ARG A 86 0.96 12.04 -10.48
CA ARG A 86 -0.25 11.36 -10.03
C ARG A 86 -0.98 12.21 -8.98
N PRO A 87 -2.28 12.00 -8.75
CA PRO A 87 -2.99 12.61 -7.64
C PRO A 87 -2.30 12.29 -6.30
N THR A 88 -2.18 13.29 -5.44
CA THR A 88 -1.57 13.14 -4.10
C THR A 88 -2.60 13.19 -2.98
N LYS A 89 -3.78 13.78 -3.23
CA LYS A 89 -4.89 13.82 -2.29
C LYS A 89 -5.91 12.75 -2.65
N ARG A 90 -6.42 12.04 -1.63
CA ARG A 90 -7.53 11.07 -1.79
C ARG A 90 -8.76 11.72 -2.43
N GLU A 91 -9.04 12.98 -2.06
CA GLU A 91 -10.15 13.75 -2.64
C GLU A 91 -10.06 13.85 -4.18
N ASP A 92 -8.86 14.09 -4.71
CA ASP A 92 -8.66 14.19 -6.16
C ASP A 92 -8.93 12.84 -6.85
N VAL A 93 -8.57 11.73 -6.19
CA VAL A 93 -8.87 10.37 -6.69
C VAL A 93 -10.37 10.10 -6.71
N PHE A 94 -11.11 10.51 -5.67
CA PHE A 94 -12.57 10.38 -5.67
C PHE A 94 -13.22 11.26 -6.73
N ARG A 95 -12.74 12.50 -6.93
CA ARG A 95 -13.23 13.36 -8.03
C ARG A 95 -13.03 12.70 -9.38
N ILE A 96 -11.88 12.08 -9.62
CA ILE A 96 -11.63 11.28 -10.83
C ILE A 96 -12.63 10.12 -10.94
N ALA A 97 -12.86 9.39 -9.85
CA ALA A 97 -13.79 8.27 -9.84
C ALA A 97 -15.22 8.68 -10.20
N PHE A 98 -15.75 9.74 -9.58
CA PHE A 98 -17.07 10.28 -9.93
C PHE A 98 -17.11 10.84 -11.35
N ALA A 99 -16.06 11.53 -11.79
CA ALA A 99 -16.02 12.11 -13.13
C ALA A 99 -16.12 11.04 -14.23
N LEU A 100 -15.56 9.86 -13.99
CA LEU A 100 -15.47 8.75 -14.95
C LEU A 100 -16.49 7.64 -14.70
N ASP A 101 -17.45 7.84 -13.80
CA ASP A 101 -18.44 6.83 -13.39
C ASP A 101 -17.81 5.49 -12.99
N LEU A 102 -16.69 5.53 -12.26
CA LEU A 102 -16.01 4.32 -11.80
C LEU A 102 -16.85 3.62 -10.72
N SER A 103 -16.91 2.29 -10.81
CA SER A 103 -17.43 1.46 -9.73
C SER A 103 -16.55 1.53 -8.48
N GLU A 104 -17.12 1.16 -7.33
CA GLU A 104 -16.42 1.08 -6.05
C GLU A 104 -15.12 0.26 -6.13
N ALA A 105 -15.14 -0.87 -6.84
CA ALA A 105 -13.96 -1.72 -7.06
C ALA A 105 -12.87 -1.03 -7.91
N GLN A 106 -13.27 -0.32 -8.96
CA GLN A 106 -12.35 0.46 -9.80
C GLN A 106 -11.76 1.65 -9.03
N THR A 107 -12.56 2.33 -8.21
CA THR A 107 -12.11 3.40 -7.31
C THR A 107 -11.13 2.88 -6.27
N ASN A 108 -11.42 1.72 -5.67
CA ASN A 108 -10.52 1.05 -4.73
C ASN A 108 -9.15 0.76 -5.35
N ARG A 109 -9.15 0.23 -6.59
CA ARG A 109 -7.92 0.01 -7.36
C ARG A 109 -7.16 1.31 -7.63
N LEU A 110 -7.85 2.38 -8.01
CA LEU A 110 -7.23 3.68 -8.28
C LEU A 110 -6.62 4.33 -7.03
N LEU A 111 -7.31 4.23 -5.88
CA LEU A 111 -6.81 4.70 -4.59
C LEU A 111 -5.54 3.95 -4.17
N GLY A 112 -5.51 2.63 -4.41
CA GLY A 112 -4.35 1.79 -4.12
C GLY A 112 -3.08 2.24 -4.83
N VAL A 113 -3.20 2.65 -6.10
CA VAL A 113 -2.08 3.17 -6.90
C VAL A 113 -1.56 4.51 -6.39
N CYS A 114 -2.41 5.30 -5.74
CA CYS A 114 -2.11 6.67 -5.32
C CYS A 114 -1.70 6.80 -3.85
N THR A 115 -2.22 5.97 -2.93
CA THR A 115 -2.22 6.27 -1.48
C THR A 115 -1.91 5.09 -0.56
N ASP A 116 -1.32 4.00 -1.10
CA ASP A 116 -0.96 2.75 -0.41
C ASP A 116 -2.15 1.94 0.17
N TYR A 117 -3.36 2.50 0.14
CA TYR A 117 -4.58 1.91 0.65
C TYR A 117 -5.74 2.11 -0.31
N GLY A 118 -6.68 1.16 -0.26
CA GLY A 118 -7.99 1.25 -0.91
C GLY A 118 -8.94 2.21 -0.20
N ILE A 119 -10.25 2.05 -0.38
CA ILE A 119 -11.30 2.81 0.31
C ILE A 119 -11.20 2.58 1.81
N HIS A 120 -11.20 3.65 2.61
CA HIS A 120 -11.14 3.54 4.06
C HIS A 120 -12.55 3.52 4.67
N TYR A 121 -13.07 2.35 5.01
CA TYR A 121 -14.40 2.26 5.65
C TYR A 121 -14.48 2.89 7.06
N ARG A 122 -13.34 3.33 7.60
CA ARG A 122 -13.23 4.06 8.88
C ARG A 122 -13.02 5.55 8.70
N ASN A 123 -12.94 6.01 7.46
CA ASN A 123 -13.02 7.43 7.15
C ASN A 123 -14.46 7.70 6.72
N GLY A 124 -15.17 8.54 7.48
CA GLY A 124 -16.56 8.85 7.20
C GLY A 124 -16.78 9.36 5.77
N ARG A 125 -15.86 10.17 5.25
CA ARG A 125 -15.96 10.74 3.90
C ARG A 125 -15.85 9.68 2.82
N ASP A 126 -14.83 8.83 2.91
CA ASP A 126 -14.60 7.74 1.96
C ASP A 126 -15.81 6.80 1.87
N VAL A 127 -16.44 6.50 3.00
CA VAL A 127 -17.63 5.64 3.05
C VAL A 127 -18.82 6.28 2.35
N ILE A 128 -19.07 7.57 2.59
CA ILE A 128 -20.13 8.30 1.90
C ILE A 128 -19.86 8.31 0.40
N TYR A 129 -18.63 8.59 -0.01
CA TYR A 129 -18.26 8.64 -1.42
C TYR A 129 -18.41 7.26 -2.08
N ALA A 130 -17.97 6.18 -1.42
CA ALA A 130 -18.16 4.82 -1.88
C ALA A 130 -19.65 4.46 -2.06
N TRP A 131 -20.51 4.84 -1.09
CA TRP A 131 -21.96 4.62 -1.20
C TRP A 131 -22.56 5.37 -2.39
N PHE A 132 -22.20 6.65 -2.59
CA PHE A 132 -22.70 7.42 -3.72
C PHE A 132 -22.23 6.86 -5.07
N LEU A 133 -20.97 6.42 -5.18
CA LEU A 133 -20.47 5.74 -6.40
C LEU A 133 -21.28 4.47 -6.70
N ARG A 134 -21.54 3.64 -5.69
CA ARG A 134 -22.32 2.41 -5.82
C ARG A 134 -23.79 2.64 -6.21
N ASN A 135 -24.37 3.77 -5.81
CA ASN A 135 -25.78 4.09 -6.04
C ASN A 135 -26.00 5.10 -7.19
N GLY A 136 -24.99 5.39 -8.01
CA GLY A 136 -25.11 6.28 -9.17
C GLY A 136 -25.32 7.76 -8.79
N GLY A 137 -24.85 8.18 -7.63
CA GLY A 137 -24.90 9.56 -7.16
C GLY A 137 -23.77 10.43 -7.74
N THR A 138 -23.89 11.74 -7.58
CA THR A 138 -22.88 12.70 -8.06
C THR A 138 -21.88 13.06 -6.96
N TYR A 139 -20.68 13.50 -7.35
CA TYR A 139 -19.68 14.02 -6.41
C TYR A 139 -20.22 15.19 -5.57
N ALA A 140 -20.93 16.13 -6.19
CA ALA A 140 -21.52 17.27 -5.48
C ALA A 140 -22.55 16.79 -4.45
N GLY A 141 -23.43 15.85 -4.83
CA GLY A 141 -24.39 15.26 -3.89
C GLY A 141 -23.71 14.52 -2.73
N ALA A 142 -22.63 13.79 -3.00
CA ALA A 142 -21.87 13.07 -1.98
C ALA A 142 -21.17 14.03 -1.00
N ARG A 143 -20.56 15.10 -1.53
CA ARG A 143 -19.91 16.16 -0.74
C ARG A 143 -20.94 16.88 0.14
N ASP A 144 -22.02 17.36 -0.46
CA ASP A 144 -23.05 18.12 0.26
C ASP A 144 -23.75 17.24 1.32
N PHE A 145 -23.95 15.95 1.02
CA PHE A 145 -24.45 15.00 2.00
C PHE A 145 -23.47 14.85 3.18
N PHE A 146 -22.17 14.67 2.92
CA PHE A 146 -21.16 14.53 3.95
C PHE A 146 -21.03 15.81 4.81
N GLU A 147 -21.07 16.99 4.19
CA GLU A 147 -21.03 18.29 4.90
C GLU A 147 -22.24 18.49 5.83
N ALA A 148 -23.38 17.85 5.54
CA ALA A 148 -24.56 17.88 6.38
C ALA A 148 -24.55 16.83 7.52
N LEU A 149 -23.54 15.96 7.59
CA LEU A 149 -23.40 14.97 8.66
C LEU A 149 -22.69 15.56 9.89
N PRO A 150 -22.90 14.98 11.08
CA PRO A 150 -22.12 15.37 12.26
C PRO A 150 -20.62 15.21 12.02
N GLU A 151 -19.84 16.15 12.54
CA GLU A 151 -18.38 16.06 12.50
C GLU A 151 -17.91 14.78 13.19
N MET A 152 -16.89 14.14 12.61
CA MET A 152 -16.26 12.98 13.24
C MET A 152 -15.59 13.46 14.54
N PRO A 153 -15.83 12.77 15.67
CA PRO A 153 -15.16 13.13 16.91
C PRO A 153 -13.65 13.02 16.73
N ARG A 154 -12.91 14.00 17.26
CA ARG A 154 -11.46 13.85 17.40
C ARG A 154 -11.22 12.77 18.43
N LEU A 155 -10.72 11.62 18.00
CA LEU A 155 -10.25 10.60 18.90
C LEU A 155 -8.96 11.11 19.57
N ASP A 156 -9.09 11.64 20.78
CA ASP A 156 -7.94 12.04 21.61
C ASP A 156 -7.09 10.81 22.01
N ALA A 157 -7.71 9.64 22.04
CA ALA A 157 -7.08 8.33 22.18
C ALA A 157 -7.85 7.29 21.35
N LEU A 158 -7.16 6.24 20.91
CA LEU A 158 -7.82 5.13 20.21
C LEU A 158 -8.74 4.36 21.16
N PRO A 159 -9.85 3.80 20.66
CA PRO A 159 -10.68 2.92 21.46
C PRO A 159 -9.84 1.74 21.97
N GLU A 160 -9.72 1.58 23.29
CA GLU A 160 -8.90 0.52 23.91
C GLU A 160 -9.35 -0.88 23.48
N ASN A 161 -10.62 -1.04 23.07
CA ASN A 161 -11.26 -2.29 22.67
C ASN A 161 -11.79 -2.28 21.23
N ALA A 162 -11.14 -1.58 20.29
CA ALA A 162 -11.52 -1.67 18.89
C ALA A 162 -11.39 -3.12 18.38
N SER A 163 -12.52 -3.73 17.97
CA SER A 163 -12.55 -5.07 17.37
C SER A 163 -11.51 -5.19 16.25
N SER A 164 -10.79 -6.31 16.19
CA SER A 164 -9.88 -6.60 15.07
C SER A 164 -10.61 -6.63 13.72
N HIS A 165 -11.93 -6.85 13.74
CA HIS A 165 -12.79 -6.94 12.56
C HIS A 165 -13.54 -5.63 12.26
N LEU A 166 -13.23 -4.53 12.96
CA LEU A 166 -13.94 -3.25 12.83
C LEU A 166 -14.09 -2.76 11.38
N THR A 167 -13.05 -2.88 10.56
CA THR A 167 -13.11 -2.49 9.14
C THR A 167 -14.15 -3.31 8.36
N HIS A 168 -14.20 -4.62 8.60
CA HIS A 168 -15.15 -5.53 7.93
C HIS A 168 -16.58 -5.34 8.47
N GLU A 169 -16.73 -5.10 9.77
CA GLU A 169 -18.01 -4.77 10.40
C GLU A 169 -18.60 -3.49 9.81
N LEU A 170 -17.79 -2.43 9.68
CA LEU A 170 -18.19 -1.17 9.04
C LEU A 170 -18.53 -1.38 7.57
N GLN A 171 -17.67 -2.04 6.80
CA GLN A 171 -17.94 -2.34 5.40
C GLN A 171 -19.27 -3.08 5.25
N SER A 172 -19.48 -4.14 6.03
CA SER A 172 -20.72 -4.94 6.01
C SER A 172 -21.94 -4.09 6.34
N ALA A 173 -21.86 -3.24 7.37
CA ALA A 173 -22.96 -2.34 7.75
C ALA A 173 -23.33 -1.39 6.62
N PHE A 174 -22.34 -0.75 5.98
CA PHE A 174 -22.60 0.18 4.88
C PHE A 174 -23.03 -0.50 3.58
N LEU A 175 -22.70 -1.78 3.38
CA LEU A 175 -23.20 -2.55 2.24
C LEU A 175 -24.71 -2.80 2.31
N GLN A 176 -25.28 -2.92 3.52
CA GLN A 176 -26.73 -3.12 3.75
C GLN A 176 -27.57 -1.84 3.65
N VAL A 177 -26.95 -0.69 3.42
CA VAL A 177 -27.65 0.60 3.31
C VAL A 177 -28.15 0.83 1.89
N HIS A 178 -29.45 1.06 1.74
CA HIS A 178 -30.13 1.22 0.44
C HIS A 178 -30.76 2.60 0.23
N SER A 179 -30.81 3.45 1.26
CA SER A 179 -31.33 4.82 1.14
C SER A 179 -30.43 5.86 1.81
N THR A 180 -30.57 7.13 1.42
CA THR A 180 -29.83 8.24 2.04
C THR A 180 -30.23 8.47 3.51
N ALA A 181 -31.46 8.11 3.89
CA ALA A 181 -31.92 8.16 5.27
C ALA A 181 -31.21 7.08 6.12
N GLU A 182 -31.17 5.84 5.62
CA GLU A 182 -30.41 4.76 6.25
C GLU A 182 -28.91 5.08 6.30
N LEU A 183 -28.36 5.71 5.26
CA LEU A 183 -26.95 6.10 5.23
C LEU A 183 -26.60 7.08 6.34
N ARG A 184 -27.49 8.06 6.59
CA ARG A 184 -27.33 9.01 7.68
C ARG A 184 -27.38 8.31 9.03
N GLU A 185 -28.31 7.38 9.22
CA GLU A 185 -28.45 6.65 10.49
C GLU A 185 -27.25 5.72 10.72
N CYS A 186 -26.84 4.97 9.69
CA CYS A 186 -25.67 4.10 9.73
C CYS A 186 -24.39 4.89 10.03
N TYR A 187 -24.23 6.07 9.44
CA TYR A 187 -23.12 6.97 9.75
C TYR A 187 -23.14 7.41 11.22
N ARG A 188 -24.30 7.83 11.74
CA ARG A 188 -24.44 8.26 13.14
C ARG A 188 -24.17 7.13 14.12
N ALA A 189 -24.67 5.94 13.85
CA ALA A 189 -24.46 4.75 14.67
C ALA A 189 -22.97 4.37 14.77
N ASN A 190 -22.17 4.69 13.75
CA ASN A 190 -20.75 4.34 13.66
C ASN A 190 -19.80 5.53 13.90
N LEU A 191 -20.30 6.69 14.34
CA LEU A 191 -19.49 7.90 14.54
C LEU A 191 -18.28 7.67 15.45
N GLY A 192 -18.44 6.88 16.52
CA GLY A 192 -17.37 6.56 17.47
C GLY A 192 -16.31 5.59 16.93
N SER A 193 -16.57 4.95 15.79
CA SER A 193 -15.67 3.99 15.14
C SER A 193 -14.80 4.62 14.06
N PHE A 194 -15.17 5.79 13.55
CA PHE A 194 -14.38 6.50 12.55
C PHE A 194 -13.08 7.05 13.13
N GLY A 195 -12.03 7.09 12.31
CA GLY A 195 -10.69 7.52 12.72
C GLY A 195 -9.86 6.46 13.46
N ALA A 196 -10.40 5.25 13.68
CA ALA A 196 -9.65 4.15 14.27
C ALA A 196 -8.52 3.65 13.34
N LEU A 197 -7.35 3.36 13.91
CA LEU A 197 -6.19 2.81 13.18
C LEU A 197 -6.42 1.40 12.64
N HIS A 198 -5.71 1.01 11.57
CA HIS A 198 -5.70 -0.31 10.91
C HIS A 198 -5.31 -1.42 11.88
N MET A 199 -6.29 -1.96 12.63
CA MET A 199 -6.05 -2.95 13.69
C MET A 199 -5.47 -4.25 13.17
N ARG A 200 -5.89 -4.73 11.98
CA ARG A 200 -5.31 -5.92 11.34
C ARG A 200 -3.84 -5.69 11.00
N ALA A 201 -3.53 -4.58 10.31
CA ALA A 201 -2.15 -4.22 9.98
C ALA A 201 -1.29 -4.01 11.24
N TYR A 202 -1.83 -3.37 12.28
CA TYR A 202 -1.16 -3.22 13.57
C TYR A 202 -0.93 -4.56 14.27
N GLY A 203 -1.87 -5.51 14.15
CA GLY A 203 -1.72 -6.88 14.65
C GLY A 203 -0.52 -7.58 14.03
N TYR A 204 -0.39 -7.57 12.70
CA TYR A 204 0.80 -8.11 12.01
C TYR A 204 2.07 -7.35 12.36
N PHE A 205 2.02 -6.01 12.36
CA PHE A 205 3.14 -5.17 12.74
C PHE A 205 3.68 -5.53 14.13
N ARG A 206 2.79 -5.65 15.13
CA ARG A 206 3.18 -5.99 16.49
C ARG A 206 3.82 -7.37 16.55
N ARG A 207 3.23 -8.36 15.90
CA ARG A 207 3.78 -9.74 15.85
C ARG A 207 5.19 -9.77 15.26
N TYR A 208 5.40 -9.16 14.10
CA TYR A 208 6.72 -9.11 13.49
C TYR A 208 7.70 -8.26 14.31
N LEU A 209 7.27 -7.12 14.84
CA LEU A 209 8.14 -6.26 15.63
C LEU A 209 8.58 -6.93 16.95
N ASP A 210 7.68 -7.64 17.63
CA ASP A 210 7.98 -8.34 18.88
C ASP A 210 9.09 -9.39 18.65
N ARG A 211 9.13 -10.04 17.48
CA ARG A 211 10.21 -10.96 17.09
C ARG A 211 11.56 -10.26 16.94
N LEU A 212 11.57 -9.03 16.42
CA LEU A 212 12.80 -8.23 16.28
C LEU A 212 13.25 -7.63 17.61
N ILE A 213 12.33 -7.37 18.55
CA ILE A 213 12.67 -6.95 19.91
C ILE A 213 13.25 -8.14 20.69
N HIS A 214 12.70 -9.34 20.49
CA HIS A 214 13.05 -10.56 21.21
C HIS A 214 13.53 -11.67 20.23
N PRO A 215 14.74 -11.53 19.65
CA PRO A 215 15.27 -12.44 18.63
C PRO A 215 15.56 -13.85 19.16
N VAL A 216 15.77 -13.99 20.47
CA VAL A 216 15.92 -15.30 21.13
C VAL A 216 14.64 -15.65 21.86
N PRO A 217 13.98 -16.79 21.55
CA PRO A 217 12.83 -17.23 22.30
C PRO A 217 13.21 -17.56 23.74
N ALA A 218 12.42 -17.10 24.71
CA ALA A 218 12.69 -17.24 26.14
C ALA A 218 12.91 -18.69 26.62
N TRP A 219 12.44 -19.68 25.86
CA TRP A 219 12.58 -21.11 26.17
C TRP A 219 13.92 -21.73 25.76
N THR A 220 14.75 -21.02 24.98
CA THR A 220 16.05 -21.54 24.49
C THR A 220 17.18 -21.41 25.49
N GLY A 221 17.02 -20.62 26.55
CA GLY A 221 18.04 -20.42 27.59
C GLY A 221 19.28 -19.61 27.16
N LEU A 222 19.26 -19.04 25.95
CA LEU A 222 20.28 -18.10 25.46
C LEU A 222 19.95 -16.69 25.98
N GLU A 223 20.96 -15.95 26.44
CA GLU A 223 20.81 -14.56 26.89
C GLU A 223 21.14 -13.60 25.74
N GLU A 224 20.13 -13.19 24.98
CA GLU A 224 20.23 -12.05 24.06
C GLU A 224 19.35 -10.90 24.60
N PRO A 225 19.87 -9.67 24.72
CA PRO A 225 19.11 -8.57 25.29
C PRO A 225 18.01 -8.09 24.35
N ASP A 226 16.94 -7.56 24.93
CA ASP A 226 15.87 -6.92 24.16
C ASP A 226 16.40 -5.75 23.33
N TYR A 227 16.02 -5.70 22.05
CA TYR A 227 16.46 -4.63 21.16
C TYR A 227 15.59 -3.38 21.27
N SER A 228 16.28 -2.23 21.37
CA SER A 228 15.64 -0.91 21.27
C SER A 228 15.12 -0.66 19.84
N MET A 229 14.24 0.35 19.69
CA MET A 229 13.76 0.72 18.35
C MET A 229 14.90 1.25 17.46
N GLU A 230 15.89 1.92 18.06
CA GLU A 230 17.12 2.37 17.40
C GLU A 230 17.93 1.18 16.91
N ALA A 231 18.15 0.17 17.76
CA ALA A 231 18.86 -1.06 17.38
C ALA A 231 18.14 -1.81 16.27
N ILE A 232 16.81 -1.96 16.35
CA ILE A 232 16.02 -2.61 15.30
C ILE A 232 16.13 -1.85 13.96
N MET A 233 16.12 -0.53 14.00
CA MET A 233 16.31 0.29 12.79
C MET A 233 17.70 0.11 12.18
N GLU A 234 18.74 0.03 13.00
CA GLU A 234 20.12 -0.13 12.56
C GLU A 234 20.41 -1.55 12.05
N LEU A 235 19.95 -2.57 12.76
CA LEU A 235 20.24 -3.98 12.46
C LEU A 235 19.40 -4.53 11.31
N TYR A 236 18.12 -4.14 11.20
CA TYR A 236 17.19 -4.80 10.27
C TYR A 236 16.65 -3.90 9.16
N PHE A 237 16.44 -2.60 9.42
CA PHE A 237 15.83 -1.70 8.44
C PHE A 237 16.82 -0.78 7.73
N SER A 238 18.09 -0.76 8.15
CA SER A 238 19.11 0.03 7.47
C SER A 238 19.31 -0.51 6.05
N MET A 239 19.52 -1.83 5.89
CA MET A 239 19.63 -2.55 4.61
C MET A 239 20.49 -1.81 3.57
N SER A 240 21.62 -1.25 4.00
CA SER A 240 22.48 -0.37 3.18
C SER A 240 21.76 0.81 2.49
N MET A 241 20.56 1.17 2.96
CA MET A 241 19.76 2.26 2.42
C MET A 241 20.41 3.61 2.78
N PRO A 242 20.67 4.51 1.80
CA PRO A 242 21.33 5.77 2.07
C PRO A 242 20.61 6.63 3.13
N SER A 243 21.39 7.19 4.05
CA SER A 243 20.89 8.10 5.10
C SER A 243 20.69 9.54 4.60
N SER A 244 21.31 9.88 3.47
CA SER A 244 21.25 11.23 2.88
C SER A 244 19.81 11.66 2.56
N ARG A 245 19.52 12.92 2.89
CA ARG A 245 18.25 13.57 2.51
C ARG A 245 18.27 14.12 1.08
N SER A 246 19.45 14.31 0.50
CA SER A 246 19.58 14.76 -0.88
C SER A 246 19.20 13.61 -1.81
N LYS A 247 18.33 13.91 -2.77
CA LYS A 247 17.91 12.98 -3.83
C LYS A 247 18.40 13.45 -5.20
N CYS A 248 19.37 14.37 -5.21
CA CYS A 248 19.95 14.88 -6.45
C CYS A 248 20.62 13.72 -7.20
N GLY A 249 20.37 13.60 -8.50
CA GLY A 249 20.91 12.51 -9.31
C GLY A 249 20.17 11.18 -9.21
N TRP A 250 19.18 11.03 -8.31
CA TRP A 250 18.47 9.76 -8.18
C TRP A 250 17.58 9.46 -9.38
N SER A 251 17.49 8.19 -9.77
CA SER A 251 16.51 7.67 -10.70
C SER A 251 15.10 7.69 -10.10
N VAL A 252 14.08 7.49 -10.95
CA VAL A 252 12.69 7.35 -10.47
C VAL A 252 12.57 6.15 -9.52
N VAL A 253 13.21 5.03 -9.83
CA VAL A 253 13.15 3.80 -9.03
C VAL A 253 13.83 3.99 -7.67
N GLN A 254 15.01 4.59 -7.61
CA GLN A 254 15.68 4.93 -6.34
C GLN A 254 14.77 5.79 -5.44
N ARG A 255 14.12 6.81 -6.01
CA ARG A 255 13.16 7.64 -5.27
C ARG A 255 11.97 6.84 -4.77
N LEU A 256 11.42 5.93 -5.57
CA LEU A 256 10.26 5.11 -5.21
C LEU A 256 10.61 4.08 -4.11
N ILE A 257 11.78 3.46 -4.18
CA ILE A 257 12.28 2.53 -3.15
C ILE A 257 12.47 3.27 -1.82
N LYS A 258 13.18 4.40 -1.81
CA LYS A 258 13.41 5.19 -0.58
C LYS A 258 12.16 5.88 -0.04
N TYR A 259 11.19 6.22 -0.89
CA TYR A 259 9.98 6.93 -0.45
C TYR A 259 9.24 6.11 0.63
N ASN A 260 8.88 6.75 1.74
CA ASN A 260 8.27 6.08 2.90
C ASN A 260 9.10 4.91 3.50
N TRP A 261 10.42 4.87 3.27
CA TRP A 261 11.28 3.94 4.02
C TRP A 261 11.17 4.24 5.52
N PRO A 262 11.04 3.21 6.37
CA PRO A 262 10.84 3.41 7.81
C PRO A 262 11.99 4.18 8.46
N ASN A 263 11.67 4.84 9.55
CA ASN A 263 12.63 5.47 10.45
C ASN A 263 12.17 5.29 11.90
N THR A 264 13.07 5.50 12.85
CA THR A 264 12.82 5.28 14.27
C THR A 264 11.60 6.06 14.79
N THR A 265 11.42 7.30 14.35
CA THR A 265 10.27 8.13 14.75
C THR A 265 8.96 7.55 14.22
N ALA A 266 8.93 7.10 12.96
CA ALA A 266 7.76 6.45 12.38
C ALA A 266 7.41 5.16 13.13
N LEU A 267 8.39 4.30 13.43
CA LEU A 267 8.16 3.08 14.20
C LEU A 267 7.61 3.38 15.60
N LYS A 268 8.19 4.35 16.31
CA LYS A 268 7.71 4.76 17.64
C LYS A 268 6.28 5.29 17.59
N ASN A 269 5.94 6.08 16.57
CA ASN A 269 4.58 6.60 16.40
C ASN A 269 3.57 5.47 16.15
N ILE A 270 3.92 4.49 15.31
CA ILE A 270 3.07 3.33 15.03
C ILE A 270 2.93 2.45 16.29
N ARG A 271 4.04 2.15 16.98
CA ARG A 271 4.04 1.36 18.23
C ARG A 271 3.15 1.99 19.30
N ASN A 272 3.24 3.31 19.46
CA ASN A 272 2.40 4.12 20.36
C ASN A 272 1.00 4.39 19.82
N ARG A 273 0.62 3.75 18.70
CA ARG A 273 -0.69 3.86 18.06
C ARG A 273 -1.10 5.30 17.74
N ARG A 274 -0.16 6.08 17.21
CA ARG A 274 -0.38 7.46 16.73
C ARG A 274 -0.43 7.57 15.20
N ALA A 275 -0.08 6.49 14.50
CA ALA A 275 -0.06 6.42 13.05
C ALA A 275 -0.40 4.99 12.59
N ASP A 276 -1.00 4.89 11.41
CA ASP A 276 -1.24 3.61 10.76
C ASP A 276 0.06 2.96 10.28
N VAL A 277 0.05 1.63 10.20
CA VAL A 277 1.17 0.85 9.65
C VAL A 277 1.21 1.06 8.13
N PRO A 278 2.27 1.62 7.53
CA PRO A 278 2.35 1.75 6.08
C PRO A 278 2.48 0.38 5.41
N ARG A 279 1.87 0.20 4.22
CA ARG A 279 1.98 -1.03 3.43
C ARG A 279 3.44 -1.47 3.23
N LYS A 280 4.31 -0.52 2.87
CA LYS A 280 5.74 -0.79 2.69
C LYS A 280 6.43 -1.33 3.95
N LEU A 281 6.10 -0.80 5.13
CA LEU A 281 6.67 -1.29 6.38
C LEU A 281 6.23 -2.73 6.65
N LEU A 282 4.97 -3.06 6.38
CA LEU A 282 4.45 -4.42 6.56
C LEU A 282 5.16 -5.41 5.63
N LEU A 283 5.41 -5.03 4.37
CA LEU A 283 6.18 -5.83 3.42
C LEU A 283 7.65 -6.02 3.86
N LEU A 284 8.29 -4.97 4.37
CA LEU A 284 9.67 -5.06 4.87
C LEU A 284 9.75 -5.97 6.10
N LEU A 285 8.81 -5.83 7.04
CA LEU A 285 8.74 -6.71 8.21
C LEU A 285 8.57 -8.17 7.81
N TYR A 286 7.73 -8.45 6.82
CA TYR A 286 7.58 -9.79 6.26
C TYR A 286 8.92 -10.34 5.75
N VAL A 287 9.65 -9.56 4.95
CA VAL A 287 10.96 -9.96 4.40
C VAL A 287 11.99 -10.16 5.50
N ILE A 288 12.07 -9.25 6.47
CA ILE A 288 13.05 -9.31 7.58
C ILE A 288 12.80 -10.51 8.48
N THR A 289 11.53 -10.83 8.75
CA THR A 289 11.16 -11.93 9.65
C THR A 289 10.96 -13.25 8.91
N GLU A 290 11.09 -13.25 7.59
CA GLU A 290 10.78 -14.38 6.70
C GLU A 290 9.37 -14.95 6.95
N ASN A 291 8.48 -14.05 7.41
CA ASN A 291 7.14 -14.33 7.87
C ASN A 291 7.09 -15.41 8.99
N VAL A 292 8.17 -15.69 9.71
CA VAL A 292 8.19 -16.62 10.84
C VAL A 292 7.55 -15.93 12.06
N VAL A 293 6.30 -16.30 12.37
CA VAL A 293 5.53 -15.62 13.43
C VAL A 293 5.55 -16.39 14.76
N ASP A 294 5.58 -17.72 14.75
CA ASP A 294 5.39 -18.53 15.97
C ASP A 294 6.30 -19.79 16.02
N GLY A 295 7.41 -19.81 15.27
CA GLY A 295 8.27 -21.00 15.18
C GLY A 295 7.59 -22.20 14.50
N GLU A 296 6.45 -21.96 13.84
CA GLU A 296 5.77 -22.94 13.02
C GLU A 296 6.64 -23.28 11.80
N TYR A 297 6.84 -24.58 11.57
CA TYR A 297 7.45 -25.10 10.35
C TYR A 297 6.69 -24.57 9.13
N ARG A 298 7.43 -24.07 8.14
CA ARG A 298 6.89 -23.74 6.84
C ARG A 298 7.62 -24.49 5.76
N GLU A 299 6.83 -25.07 4.87
CA GLU A 299 7.36 -25.74 3.68
C GLU A 299 8.22 -24.81 2.83
N THR A 300 7.99 -23.49 2.88
CA THR A 300 8.79 -22.45 2.20
C THR A 300 10.27 -22.43 2.61
N ASP A 301 10.61 -23.00 3.76
CA ASP A 301 11.99 -23.01 4.29
C ASP A 301 12.79 -24.21 3.76
N GLU A 302 12.16 -25.10 2.98
CA GLU A 302 12.78 -26.33 2.50
C GLU A 302 13.73 -26.11 1.31
N ASP A 303 14.88 -26.76 1.37
CA ASP A 303 15.98 -26.65 0.40
C ASP A 303 15.66 -27.27 -0.97
N TYR A 304 14.56 -28.01 -1.09
CA TYR A 304 14.16 -28.58 -2.39
C TYR A 304 13.26 -27.67 -3.21
N LEU A 305 12.74 -26.57 -2.63
CA LEU A 305 11.85 -25.68 -3.34
C LEU A 305 12.60 -24.85 -4.39
N THR A 306 12.04 -24.83 -5.59
CA THR A 306 12.50 -23.96 -6.67
C THR A 306 12.17 -22.49 -6.38
N PRO A 307 12.89 -21.54 -7.00
CA PRO A 307 12.55 -20.11 -6.90
C PRO A 307 11.09 -19.80 -7.25
N ARG A 308 10.49 -20.54 -8.20
CA ARG A 308 9.08 -20.40 -8.56
C ARG A 308 8.15 -20.84 -7.43
N GLU A 309 8.38 -22.01 -6.83
CA GLU A 309 7.52 -22.51 -5.75
C GLU A 309 7.56 -21.56 -4.54
N ARG A 310 8.75 -21.07 -4.18
CA ARG A 310 8.90 -20.04 -3.14
C ARG A 310 8.15 -18.75 -3.48
N LEU A 311 8.26 -18.28 -4.73
CA LEU A 311 7.54 -17.10 -5.20
C LEU A 311 6.03 -17.29 -5.13
N ASP A 312 5.51 -18.43 -5.59
CA ASP A 312 4.08 -18.75 -5.60
C ASP A 312 3.52 -18.76 -4.17
N ASP A 313 4.17 -19.45 -3.24
CA ASP A 313 3.73 -19.55 -1.84
C ASP A 313 3.73 -18.19 -1.15
N HIS A 314 4.83 -17.45 -1.27
CA HIS A 314 4.93 -16.11 -0.68
C HIS A 314 3.99 -15.11 -1.34
N TRP A 315 3.71 -15.24 -2.64
CA TRP A 315 2.72 -14.42 -3.34
C TRP A 315 1.33 -14.58 -2.70
N PHE A 316 0.88 -15.82 -2.46
CA PHE A 316 -0.42 -16.06 -1.83
C PHE A 316 -0.44 -15.58 -0.38
N ALA A 317 0.62 -15.85 0.40
CA ALA A 317 0.71 -15.43 1.79
C ALA A 317 0.68 -13.90 1.95
N LEU A 318 1.51 -13.19 1.19
CA LEU A 318 1.56 -11.72 1.21
C LEU A 318 0.24 -11.10 0.76
N ASN A 319 -0.35 -11.58 -0.33
CA ASN A 319 -1.63 -11.05 -0.81
C ASN A 319 -2.78 -11.33 0.15
N ALA A 320 -2.77 -12.45 0.88
CA ALA A 320 -3.72 -12.72 1.96
C ALA A 320 -3.58 -11.69 3.10
N ILE A 321 -2.35 -11.42 3.55
CA ILE A 321 -2.07 -10.41 4.59
C ILE A 321 -2.50 -9.01 4.13
N LEU A 322 -2.15 -8.62 2.90
CA LEU A 322 -2.50 -7.31 2.33
C LEU A 322 -4.01 -7.14 2.22
N THR A 323 -4.71 -8.15 1.70
CA THR A 323 -6.18 -8.14 1.57
C THR A 323 -6.86 -8.03 2.93
N ASP A 324 -6.41 -8.81 3.93
CA ASP A 324 -6.89 -8.75 5.31
C ASP A 324 -6.65 -7.37 5.97
N CYS A 325 -5.62 -6.64 5.53
CA CYS A 325 -5.34 -5.28 5.97
C CYS A 325 -6.09 -4.18 5.18
N GLY A 326 -6.82 -4.53 4.11
CA GLY A 326 -7.44 -3.56 3.19
C GLY A 326 -6.43 -2.82 2.31
N MET A 327 -5.26 -3.42 2.09
CA MET A 327 -4.18 -2.88 1.25
C MET A 327 -4.23 -3.50 -0.15
N PRO A 328 -3.78 -2.78 -1.20
CA PRO A 328 -3.69 -3.34 -2.54
C PRO A 328 -2.75 -4.57 -2.59
N PRO A 329 -3.09 -5.58 -3.40
CA PRO A 329 -2.22 -6.73 -3.62
C PRO A 329 -0.87 -6.32 -4.24
N LEU A 330 0.07 -7.25 -4.27
CA LEU A 330 1.36 -7.08 -4.92
C LEU A 330 1.19 -6.81 -6.41
N ASP A 331 1.96 -5.85 -6.92
CA ASP A 331 2.06 -5.55 -8.34
C ASP A 331 3.51 -5.77 -8.79
N PRO A 332 3.79 -6.78 -9.64
CA PRO A 332 5.13 -7.01 -10.19
C PRO A 332 5.70 -5.80 -10.93
N ARG A 333 4.88 -4.82 -11.31
CA ARG A 333 5.33 -3.58 -11.98
C ARG A 333 5.45 -2.38 -11.04
N ASN A 334 5.35 -2.60 -9.73
CA ASN A 334 5.72 -1.63 -8.70
C ASN A 334 7.15 -1.92 -8.23
N ALA A 335 8.01 -0.89 -8.16
CA ALA A 335 9.43 -1.09 -7.81
C ALA A 335 9.66 -1.69 -6.41
N THR A 336 8.86 -1.32 -5.41
CA THR A 336 9.00 -1.89 -4.06
C THR A 336 8.50 -3.34 -4.05
N ASP A 337 7.35 -3.60 -4.68
CA ASP A 337 6.79 -4.94 -4.70
C ASP A 337 7.68 -5.88 -5.50
N TRP A 338 8.23 -5.44 -6.64
CA TRP A 338 9.20 -6.22 -7.41
C TRP A 338 10.43 -6.58 -6.56
N LEU A 339 10.96 -5.64 -5.78
CA LEU A 339 12.08 -5.91 -4.86
C LEU A 339 11.71 -6.93 -3.78
N VAL A 340 10.49 -6.86 -3.23
CA VAL A 340 9.98 -7.85 -2.26
C VAL A 340 9.82 -9.21 -2.93
N LEU A 341 9.23 -9.25 -4.12
CA LEU A 341 9.04 -10.48 -4.89
C LEU A 341 10.38 -11.11 -5.29
N TYR A 342 11.39 -10.31 -5.56
CA TYR A 342 12.75 -10.81 -5.79
C TYR A 342 13.36 -11.37 -4.49
N ALA A 343 13.19 -10.68 -3.37
CA ALA A 343 13.72 -11.10 -2.08
C ALA A 343 13.14 -12.45 -1.60
N VAL A 344 11.85 -12.70 -1.82
CA VAL A 344 11.20 -13.96 -1.41
C VAL A 344 11.63 -15.18 -2.24
N THR A 345 12.37 -14.98 -3.34
CA THR A 345 13.00 -16.07 -4.10
C THR A 345 14.36 -16.51 -3.53
N ALA A 346 14.75 -15.97 -2.37
CA ALA A 346 16.02 -16.31 -1.73
C ALA A 346 16.11 -17.81 -1.39
N TYR A 347 17.31 -18.35 -1.53
CA TYR A 347 17.61 -19.77 -1.35
C TYR A 347 18.78 -19.98 -0.39
N GLU A 348 20.00 -19.54 -0.74
CA GLU A 348 21.20 -19.72 0.11
C GLU A 348 21.33 -18.65 1.21
N GLU A 349 20.69 -17.51 1.01
CA GLU A 349 20.77 -16.31 1.84
C GLU A 349 19.37 -15.98 2.38
N SER A 350 19.26 -15.16 3.42
CA SER A 350 17.94 -14.73 3.91
C SER A 350 17.27 -13.77 2.93
N MET A 351 15.94 -13.67 2.99
CA MET A 351 15.20 -12.71 2.14
C MET A 351 15.69 -11.27 2.37
N SER A 352 16.02 -10.91 3.61
CA SER A 352 16.55 -9.58 3.94
C SER A 352 17.94 -9.34 3.35
N GLU A 353 18.84 -10.33 3.42
CA GLU A 353 20.17 -10.24 2.85
C GLU A 353 20.12 -10.09 1.32
N ARG A 354 19.26 -10.87 0.65
CA ARG A 354 19.04 -10.76 -0.79
C ARG A 354 18.55 -9.37 -1.19
N MET A 355 17.61 -8.81 -0.43
CA MET A 355 17.11 -7.45 -0.65
C MET A 355 18.19 -6.39 -0.43
N GLU A 356 18.98 -6.52 0.64
CA GLU A 356 20.06 -5.60 1.00
C GLU A 356 21.12 -5.54 -0.10
N LYS A 357 21.57 -6.68 -0.63
CA LYS A 357 22.53 -6.73 -1.76
C LYS A 357 22.03 -5.97 -2.98
N VAL A 358 20.72 -6.03 -3.29
CA VAL A 358 20.14 -5.25 -4.40
C VAL A 358 20.15 -3.76 -4.08
N ILE A 359 19.79 -3.37 -2.86
CA ILE A 359 19.81 -1.96 -2.43
C ILE A 359 21.23 -1.41 -2.52
N GLU A 360 22.25 -2.14 -2.06
CA GLU A 360 23.65 -1.77 -2.19
C GLU A 360 24.02 -1.44 -3.63
N HIS A 361 23.70 -2.32 -4.57
CA HIS A 361 23.97 -2.09 -5.99
C HIS A 361 23.14 -0.92 -6.57
N ILE A 362 21.87 -0.76 -6.17
CA ILE A 362 21.03 0.33 -6.63
C ILE A 362 21.57 1.70 -6.18
N PHE A 363 22.24 1.76 -5.02
CA PHE A 363 22.70 3.01 -4.43
C PHE A 363 24.23 3.14 -4.35
N ALA A 364 25.00 2.25 -4.99
CA ALA A 364 26.46 2.21 -4.92
C ALA A 364 27.15 3.52 -5.34
N ASP A 365 26.55 4.28 -6.26
CA ASP A 365 27.11 5.54 -6.80
C ASP A 365 26.59 6.80 -6.08
N GLN A 366 26.05 6.71 -4.86
CA GLN A 366 25.35 7.81 -4.16
C GLN A 366 26.04 8.36 -2.92
#